data_AF-A0A6F9HEY6-F1
#
_entry.id   AF-A0A6F9HEY6-F1
#
_cell.length_a   1.000
_cell.length_b   1.000
_cell.length_c   1.000
_cell.angle_alpha   90.00
_cell.angle_beta   90.00
_cell.angle_gamma   90.00
#
_symmetry.space_group_name_H-M   'P 1'
#
loop_
_entity.id
_entity.type
_entity.pdbx_description
1 polymer ?
#
loop_
_entity_poly.entity_id
_entity_poly.type
_entity_poly.pdbx_seq_one_letter_code
_entity_poly.pdbx_strand_id
1 'polypeptide(L)'
;MTFTPTQKELFNKNIEALSNILLKESLKEIKSSKFELVLGKDNLDINLKDTSDNTFLYENVIDELNSMLNTYNDKYLLYPVLYFYGFGNGILFKALLQNKNHQHIIVFEKDIEIIWVMFHVLDFSNELQNSRLMILETS
;
A
#
# COMPACT_ATOMS: atom_id res chain seq x y z
N MET A 1 -10.79 -3.83 -13.79
CA MET A 1 -11.35 -4.48 -12.57
C MET A 1 -12.63 -3.76 -12.14
N THR A 2 -13.61 -4.48 -11.58
CA THR A 2 -14.84 -3.89 -11.06
C THR A 2 -14.90 -4.11 -9.55
N PHE A 3 -14.86 -3.02 -8.77
CA PHE A 3 -14.93 -3.09 -7.31
C PHE A 3 -16.37 -3.19 -6.80
N THR A 4 -16.56 -3.96 -5.73
CA THR A 4 -17.85 -4.06 -5.02
C THR A 4 -18.20 -2.73 -4.33
N PRO A 5 -19.47 -2.50 -3.95
CA PRO A 5 -19.84 -1.30 -3.19
C PRO A 5 -19.00 -1.11 -1.92
N THR A 6 -18.76 -2.17 -1.15
CA THR A 6 -17.94 -2.13 0.07
C THR A 6 -16.49 -1.73 -0.22
N GLN A 7 -15.90 -2.20 -1.32
CA GLN A 7 -14.55 -1.81 -1.72
C GLN A 7 -14.48 -0.33 -2.14
N LYS A 8 -15.54 0.21 -2.75
CA LYS A 8 -15.63 1.64 -3.08
C LYS A 8 -15.79 2.51 -1.84
N GLU A 9 -16.59 2.07 -0.86
CA GLU A 9 -16.70 2.73 0.44
C GLU A 9 -15.34 2.75 1.16
N LEU A 10 -14.62 1.63 1.13
CA LEU A 10 -13.28 1.53 1.69
C LEU A 10 -12.29 2.48 1.02
N PHE A 11 -12.30 2.54 -0.31
CA PHE A 11 -11.50 3.50 -1.07
C PHE A 11 -11.81 4.93 -0.65
N ASN A 12 -13.09 5.31 -0.57
CA ASN A 12 -13.49 6.65 -0.13
C ASN A 12 -13.01 6.95 1.29
N LYS A 13 -13.09 5.98 2.21
CA LYS A 13 -12.57 6.11 3.59
C LYS A 13 -11.07 6.40 3.61
N ASN A 14 -10.29 5.68 2.81
CA ASN A 14 -8.84 5.91 2.68
C ASN A 14 -8.54 7.26 2.05
N ILE A 15 -9.27 7.61 0.98
CA ILE A 15 -9.15 8.89 0.31
C ILE A 15 -9.44 10.03 1.29
N GLU A 16 -10.54 9.99 2.03
CA GLU A 16 -10.88 11.03 3.01
C GLU A 16 -9.76 11.24 4.03
N ALA A 17 -9.16 10.16 4.52
CA ALA A 17 -8.04 10.19 5.46
C ALA A 17 -6.70 10.67 4.86
N LEU A 18 -6.53 10.62 3.53
CA LEU A 18 -5.30 11.05 2.86
C LEU A 18 -5.18 12.59 2.90
N SER A 19 -4.13 13.07 3.56
CA SER A 19 -3.83 14.50 3.72
C SER A 19 -3.20 15.14 2.48
N ASN A 20 -2.51 14.35 1.64
CA ASN A 20 -1.90 14.82 0.40
C ASN A 20 -3.00 15.11 -0.65
N ILE A 21 -3.32 16.40 -0.83
CA ILE A 21 -4.40 16.87 -1.71
C ILE A 21 -4.14 16.50 -3.17
N LEU A 22 -2.91 16.66 -3.65
CA LEU A 22 -2.57 16.38 -5.06
C LEU A 22 -2.76 14.90 -5.37
N LEU A 23 -2.16 14.02 -4.55
CA LEU A 23 -2.32 12.57 -4.71
C LEU A 23 -3.79 12.14 -4.58
N LYS A 24 -4.54 12.74 -3.63
CA LYS A 24 -5.98 12.49 -3.47
C LYS A 24 -6.76 12.78 -4.75
N GLU A 25 -6.50 13.90 -5.42
CA GLU A 25 -7.19 14.24 -6.67
C GLU A 25 -6.75 13.31 -7.81
N SER A 26 -5.44 13.05 -7.97
CA SER A 26 -4.92 12.09 -8.95
C SER A 26 -5.59 10.71 -8.82
N LEU A 27 -5.73 10.19 -7.60
CA LEU A 27 -6.37 8.90 -7.35
C LEU A 27 -7.86 8.88 -7.71
N LYS A 28 -8.60 9.98 -7.57
CA LYS A 28 -10.03 10.06 -7.93
C LYS A 28 -10.25 10.12 -9.44
N GLU A 29 -9.27 10.59 -10.18
CA GLU A 29 -9.33 10.70 -11.64
C GLU A 29 -9.17 9.33 -12.32
N ILE A 30 -8.46 8.39 -11.70
CA ILE A 30 -8.27 7.03 -12.21
C ILE A 30 -9.62 6.32 -12.40
N LYS A 31 -9.86 5.83 -13.63
CA LYS A 31 -11.08 5.09 -14.00
C LYS A 31 -10.85 3.59 -14.17
N SER A 32 -9.63 3.22 -14.50
CA SER A 32 -9.18 1.85 -14.72
C SER A 32 -7.71 1.76 -14.38
N SER A 33 -7.26 0.56 -14.03
CA SER A 33 -5.85 0.28 -13.81
C SER A 33 -5.37 -0.87 -14.70
N LYS A 34 -4.09 -0.82 -15.10
CA LYS A 34 -3.38 -1.94 -15.72
C LYS A 34 -3.10 -3.08 -14.75
N PHE A 35 -3.23 -2.88 -13.44
CA PHE A 35 -3.02 -3.91 -12.44
C PHE A 35 -4.25 -4.75 -12.20
N GLU A 36 -4.05 -6.07 -12.15
CA GLU A 36 -5.03 -7.06 -11.72
C GLU A 36 -4.68 -7.57 -10.32
N LEU A 37 -5.67 -7.56 -9.42
CA LEU A 37 -5.54 -8.14 -8.09
C LEU A 37 -5.52 -9.67 -8.18
N VAL A 38 -4.46 -10.28 -7.64
CA VAL A 38 -4.31 -11.74 -7.54
C VAL A 38 -4.29 -12.11 -6.07
N LEU A 39 -5.29 -12.87 -5.65
CA LEU A 39 -5.45 -13.32 -4.28
C LEU A 39 -5.02 -14.79 -4.18
N GLY A 40 -4.10 -15.06 -3.26
CA GLY A 40 -3.70 -16.40 -2.91
C GLY A 40 -4.63 -17.05 -1.90
N LYS A 41 -4.11 -18.05 -1.17
CA LYS A 41 -4.90 -18.79 -0.18
C LYS A 41 -5.03 -18.06 1.16
N ASP A 42 -4.03 -17.26 1.51
CA ASP A 42 -3.98 -16.48 2.74
C ASP A 42 -4.45 -15.05 2.48
N ASN A 43 -5.04 -14.40 3.48
CA ASN A 43 -5.43 -12.99 3.40
C ASN A 43 -4.23 -12.05 3.25
N LEU A 44 -3.02 -12.50 3.60
CA LEU A 44 -1.77 -11.78 3.40
C LEU A 44 -1.15 -12.03 2.02
N ASP A 45 -1.59 -13.08 1.30
CA ASP A 45 -1.09 -13.47 -0.01
C ASP A 45 -1.82 -12.66 -1.11
N ILE A 46 -1.55 -11.35 -1.11
CA ILE A 46 -2.12 -10.41 -2.08
C ILE A 46 -1.01 -9.95 -3.01
N ASN A 47 -1.18 -10.21 -4.31
CA ASN A 47 -0.27 -9.75 -5.35
C ASN A 47 -0.99 -8.85 -6.36
N LEU A 48 -0.23 -8.06 -7.11
CA LEU A 48 -0.72 -7.36 -8.29
C LEU A 48 0.03 -7.85 -9.51
N LYS A 49 -0.71 -8.12 -10.58
CA LYS A 49 -0.17 -8.46 -11.89
C LYS A 49 -0.31 -7.26 -12.82
N ASP A 50 0.78 -6.76 -13.38
CA ASP A 50 0.74 -5.77 -14.44
C ASP A 50 0.29 -6.46 -15.74
N THR A 51 -0.86 -6.03 -16.28
CA THR A 51 -1.43 -6.65 -17.48
C THR A 51 -0.76 -6.20 -18.78
N SER A 52 0.09 -5.16 -18.73
CA SER A 52 0.81 -4.66 -19.90
C SER A 52 1.98 -5.58 -20.31
N ASP A 53 2.64 -6.19 -19.33
CA ASP A 53 3.79 -7.09 -19.55
C ASP A 53 3.64 -8.48 -18.89
N ASN A 54 2.52 -8.72 -18.21
CA ASN A 54 2.20 -9.94 -17.46
C ASN A 54 3.13 -10.25 -16.28
N THR A 55 3.85 -9.26 -15.76
CA THR A 55 4.69 -9.43 -14.57
C THR A 55 3.88 -9.31 -13.28
N PHE A 56 4.38 -9.92 -12.21
CA PHE A 56 3.85 -9.77 -10.86
C PHE A 56 4.74 -8.83 -10.05
N LEU A 57 4.16 -8.12 -9.08
CA LEU A 57 4.96 -7.30 -8.15
C LEU A 57 5.91 -8.14 -7.31
N TYR A 58 5.49 -9.35 -6.95
CA TYR A 58 6.27 -10.29 -6.15
C TYR A 58 6.35 -11.64 -6.84
N GLU A 59 7.51 -12.29 -6.77
CA GLU A 59 7.65 -13.69 -7.20
C GLU A 59 6.99 -14.62 -6.17
N ASN A 60 7.18 -14.33 -4.88
CA ASN A 60 6.55 -15.05 -3.78
C ASN A 60 6.21 -14.07 -2.64
N VAL A 61 4.93 -13.68 -2.57
CA VAL A 61 4.43 -12.64 -1.66
C VAL A 61 4.78 -12.94 -0.20
N ILE A 62 4.55 -14.17 0.25
CA ILE A 62 4.68 -14.53 1.67
C ILE A 62 6.15 -14.60 2.08
N ASP A 63 7.00 -15.21 1.25
CA ASP A 63 8.44 -15.33 1.58
C ASP A 63 9.12 -13.96 1.56
N GLU A 64 8.80 -13.11 0.58
CA GLU A 64 9.32 -11.75 0.49
C GLU A 64 8.85 -10.86 1.65
N LEU A 65 7.57 -10.95 2.02
CA LEU A 65 7.02 -10.24 3.19
C LEU A 65 7.74 -10.66 4.48
N ASN A 66 7.89 -11.97 4.72
CA ASN A 66 8.56 -12.48 5.92
C ASN A 66 10.03 -12.07 5.98
N SER A 67 10.73 -12.13 4.85
CA SER A 67 12.13 -11.70 4.74
C SER A 67 12.29 -10.21 5.09
N MET A 68 11.41 -9.36 4.56
CA MET A 68 11.40 -7.94 4.89
C MET A 68 11.09 -7.71 6.36
N LEU A 69 10.03 -8.30 6.91
CA LEU A 69 9.66 -8.14 8.32
C LEU A 69 10.78 -8.56 9.27
N ASN A 70 11.45 -9.68 8.99
CA ASN A 70 12.60 -10.12 9.78
C ASN A 70 13.74 -9.09 9.74
N THR A 71 14.03 -8.54 8.56
CA THR A 71 15.07 -7.51 8.40
C THR A 71 14.73 -6.24 9.19
N TYR A 72 13.48 -5.77 9.14
CA TYR A 72 13.07 -4.56 9.84
C TYR A 72 12.99 -4.76 11.36
N ASN A 73 12.54 -5.92 11.82
CA ASN A 73 12.53 -6.26 13.23
C ASN A 73 13.94 -6.40 13.83
N ASP A 74 14.91 -6.88 13.06
CA ASP A 74 16.30 -7.02 13.54
C ASP A 74 17.04 -5.68 13.55
N LYS A 75 16.98 -4.94 12.43
CA LYS A 75 17.86 -3.78 12.22
C LYS A 75 17.24 -2.44 12.60
N TYR A 76 15.92 -2.33 12.50
CA TYR A 76 15.24 -1.04 12.51
C TYR A 76 14.18 -0.92 13.60
N LEU A 77 14.03 -1.90 14.49
CA LEU A 77 12.95 -2.00 15.50
C LEU A 77 12.65 -0.69 16.27
N LEU A 78 13.68 0.09 16.59
CA LEU A 78 13.58 1.31 17.40
C LEU A 78 13.60 2.60 16.56
N TYR A 79 13.65 2.50 15.23
CA TYR A 79 13.77 3.65 14.36
C TYR A 79 12.40 4.33 14.26
N PRO A 80 12.27 5.61 14.65
CA PRO A 80 10.98 6.27 14.69
C PRO A 80 10.42 6.58 13.30
N VAL A 81 11.29 6.71 12.30
CA VAL A 81 10.92 7.09 10.94
C VAL A 81 11.59 6.15 9.94
N LEU A 82 10.82 5.66 8.97
CA LEU A 82 11.31 4.79 7.88
C LEU A 82 10.92 5.38 6.51
N TYR A 83 11.79 5.19 5.52
CA TYR A 83 11.59 5.65 4.15
C TYR A 83 11.61 4.46 3.18
N PHE A 84 10.67 4.44 2.25
CA PHE A 84 10.52 3.36 1.27
C PHE A 84 10.34 3.93 -0.14
N TYR A 85 10.93 3.24 -1.10
CA TYR A 85 10.65 3.44 -2.52
C TYR A 85 9.81 2.26 -3.01
N GLY A 86 8.60 2.57 -3.48
CA GLY A 86 7.57 1.60 -3.82
C GLY A 86 6.60 1.37 -2.65
N PHE A 87 5.31 1.43 -2.97
CA PHE A 87 4.21 1.09 -2.07
C PHE A 87 3.96 -0.41 -2.01
N GLY A 88 4.16 -1.11 -3.14
CA GLY A 88 3.89 -2.53 -3.24
C GLY A 88 2.43 -2.87 -2.95
N ASN A 89 2.14 -4.02 -2.34
CA ASN A 89 0.78 -4.35 -1.89
C ASN A 89 0.39 -3.65 -0.55
N GLY A 90 1.28 -2.87 0.06
CA GLY A 90 1.03 -2.16 1.32
C GLY A 90 0.96 -3.01 2.60
N ILE A 91 0.97 -4.35 2.51
CA ILE A 91 0.88 -5.25 3.68
C ILE A 91 2.06 -5.05 4.64
N LEU A 92 3.26 -4.82 4.09
CA LEU A 92 4.45 -4.52 4.89
C LEU A 92 4.21 -3.32 5.82
N PHE A 93 3.63 -2.23 5.33
CA PHE A 93 3.41 -1.03 6.15
C PHE A 93 2.35 -1.25 7.21
N LYS A 94 1.32 -2.04 6.91
CA LYS A 94 0.34 -2.46 7.92
C LYS A 94 0.98 -3.19 9.09
N ALA A 95 1.89 -4.11 8.78
CA ALA A 95 2.62 -4.87 9.78
C ALA A 95 3.62 -4.00 10.55
N LEU A 96 4.44 -3.20 9.86
CA LEU A 96 5.42 -2.33 10.50
C LEU A 96 4.75 -1.30 11.42
N LEU A 97 3.63 -0.69 11.03
CA LEU A 97 2.93 0.29 11.86
C LEU A 97 2.22 -0.32 13.08
N GLN A 98 2.23 -1.64 13.28
CA GLN A 98 1.85 -2.23 14.58
C GLN A 98 2.91 -1.95 15.66
N ASN A 99 4.17 -1.74 15.27
CA ASN A 99 5.23 -1.34 16.17
C ASN A 99 5.05 0.13 16.57
N LYS A 100 4.84 0.39 17.87
CA LYS A 100 4.63 1.74 18.42
C LYS A 100 5.88 2.62 18.35
N ASN A 101 7.06 2.03 18.19
CA ASN A 101 8.28 2.79 18.00
C ASN A 101 8.31 3.46 16.63
N HIS A 102 7.70 2.85 15.60
CA HIS A 102 7.55 3.45 14.27
C HIS A 102 6.44 4.50 14.31
N GLN A 103 6.85 5.77 14.36
CA GLN A 103 5.96 6.92 14.36
C GLN A 103 5.50 7.25 12.94
N HIS A 104 6.43 7.27 11.97
CA HIS A 104 6.16 7.63 10.60
C HIS A 104 6.80 6.67 9.59
N ILE A 105 6.04 6.28 8.59
CA ILE A 105 6.53 5.63 7.37
C ILE A 105 6.25 6.57 6.20
N ILE A 106 7.30 6.93 5.48
CA ILE A 106 7.22 7.74 4.26
C ILE A 106 7.46 6.82 3.07
N VAL A 107 6.52 6.81 2.14
CA VAL A 107 6.56 5.99 0.94
C VAL A 107 6.57 6.88 -0.29
N PHE A 108 7.55 6.68 -1.15
CA PHE A 108 7.61 7.27 -2.47
C PHE A 108 7.09 6.26 -3.48
N GLU A 109 6.01 6.58 -4.18
CA GLU A 109 5.44 5.71 -5.23
C GLU A 109 5.42 6.46 -6.55
N LYS A 110 5.85 5.77 -7.60
CA LYS A 110 5.85 6.28 -8.97
C LYS A 110 4.56 5.90 -9.70
N ASP A 111 4.09 4.68 -9.49
CA ASP A 111 2.89 4.15 -10.16
C ASP A 111 1.69 4.19 -9.20
N ILE A 112 0.99 5.34 -9.20
CA ILE A 112 -0.13 5.59 -8.28
C ILE A 112 -1.32 4.65 -8.50
N GLU A 113 -1.36 3.92 -9.61
CA GLU A 113 -2.39 2.89 -9.83
C GLU A 113 -2.28 1.75 -8.81
N ILE A 114 -1.08 1.45 -8.30
CA ILE A 114 -0.86 0.47 -7.23
C ILE A 114 -1.62 0.90 -5.97
N ILE A 115 -1.44 2.17 -5.56
CA ILE A 115 -2.13 2.75 -4.41
C ILE A 115 -3.64 2.74 -4.64
N TRP A 116 -4.07 3.10 -5.85
CA TRP A 116 -5.48 3.10 -6.23
C TRP A 116 -6.14 1.73 -6.05
N VAL A 117 -5.51 0.66 -6.55
CA VAL A 117 -6.01 -0.71 -6.36
C VAL A 117 -6.00 -1.06 -4.87
N MET A 118 -4.90 -0.85 -4.17
CA MET A 118 -4.76 -1.28 -2.78
C MET A 118 -5.67 -0.50 -1.82
N PHE A 119 -6.03 0.74 -2.11
CA PHE A 119 -6.99 1.50 -1.30
C PHE A 119 -8.43 0.95 -1.41
N HIS A 120 -8.75 0.17 -2.44
CA HIS A 120 -10.01 -0.58 -2.50
C HIS A 120 -9.96 -1.90 -1.73
N VAL A 121 -8.77 -2.35 -1.29
CA VAL A 121 -8.53 -3.67 -0.70
C VAL A 121 -8.20 -3.58 0.79
N LEU A 122 -7.39 -2.60 1.19
CA LEU A 122 -6.86 -2.45 2.55
C LEU A 122 -7.29 -1.12 3.18
N ASP A 123 -7.73 -1.16 4.43
CA ASP A 123 -8.11 0.04 5.19
C ASP A 123 -6.89 0.72 5.80
N PHE A 124 -6.33 1.75 5.19
CA PHE A 124 -5.25 2.59 5.72
C PHE A 124 -5.75 3.88 6.41
N SER A 125 -7.06 4.06 6.59
CA SER A 125 -7.63 5.33 7.04
C SER A 125 -7.03 5.83 8.34
N ASN A 126 -6.81 4.94 9.32
CA ASN A 126 -6.21 5.31 10.59
C ASN A 126 -4.74 5.73 10.45
N GLU A 127 -3.94 5.00 9.66
CA GLU A 127 -2.53 5.32 9.45
C GLU A 127 -2.35 6.63 8.68
N LEU A 128 -3.22 6.89 7.69
CA LEU A 128 -3.22 8.12 6.90
C LEU A 128 -3.68 9.33 7.73
N GLN A 129 -4.82 9.20 8.44
CA GLN A 129 -5.39 10.29 9.25
C GLN A 129 -4.43 10.75 10.35
N ASN A 130 -3.70 9.81 10.97
CA ASN A 130 -2.73 10.12 12.01
C ASN A 130 -1.33 10.43 11.46
N SER A 131 -1.18 10.58 10.14
CA SER A 131 0.12 10.82 9.47
C SER A 131 1.19 9.78 9.83
N ARG A 132 0.79 8.57 10.21
CA ARG A 132 1.71 7.45 10.46
C ARG A 132 2.19 6.81 9.16
N LEU A 133 1.36 6.89 8.12
CA LEU A 133 1.73 6.58 6.74
C LEU A 133 1.59 7.84 5.90
N MET A 134 2.67 8.26 5.25
CA MET A 134 2.70 9.38 4.32
C MET A 134 3.11 8.88 2.95
N ILE A 135 2.29 9.14 1.93
CA ILE A 135 2.53 8.69 0.57
C ILE A 135 2.79 9.92 -0.32
N LEU A 136 3.92 9.86 -1.03
CA LEU A 136 4.38 10.91 -1.93
C LEU A 136 4.46 10.32 -3.34
N GLU A 137 3.77 10.98 -4.27
CA GLU A 137 3.90 10.68 -5.69
C GLU A 137 5.27 11.19 -6.18
N THR A 138 5.97 10.36 -6.95
CA THR A 138 7.24 10.71 -7.60
C THR A 138 7.13 10.58 -9.11
N SER A 139 7.75 11.52 -9.83
CA SER A 139 7.74 11.59 -11.30
C SER A 139 8.74 10.64 -11.94
#